data_AF-A0A1I2SZ38-F1
#
_entry.id   AF-A0A1I2SZ38-F1
#
_cell.length_a   1.000
_cell.length_b   1.000
_cell.length_c   1.000
_cell.angle_alpha   90.00
_cell.angle_beta   90.00
_cell.angle_gamma   90.00
#
_symmetry.space_group_name_H-M   'P 1'
#
loop_
_entity.id
_entity.type
_entity.pdbx_description
1 polymer ?
#
loop_
_entity_poly.entity_id
_entity_poly.type
_entity_poly.pdbx_seq_one_letter_code
_entity_poly.pdbx_strand_id
1 'polypeptide(L)'
;MTGELSEAVTTFAHRDGLTAGAWVRRLLLDRVAMQSPDDARSGRPIRRPEEDHAAIAAAIRHLAQVSTALSVRDEASAKSGLHEARSLLIPLVVRRPAP
;
A
#
# COMPACT_ATOMS: atom_id res chain seq x y z
N MET A 1 -3.26 -40.21 8.12
CA MET A 1 -2.41 -39.11 7.64
C MET A 1 -3.14 -38.01 6.86
N THR A 2 -3.79 -38.26 5.71
CA THR A 2 -4.49 -37.17 4.97
C THR A 2 -5.75 -36.66 5.71
N GLY A 3 -6.45 -37.55 6.42
CA GLY A 3 -7.62 -37.19 7.24
C GLY A 3 -7.27 -36.28 8.42
N GLU A 4 -6.26 -36.64 9.21
CA GLU A 4 -5.83 -35.87 10.39
C GLU A 4 -5.33 -34.47 10.03
N LEU A 5 -4.59 -34.33 8.92
CA LEU A 5 -4.15 -33.02 8.43
C LEU A 5 -5.35 -32.17 7.98
N SER A 6 -6.30 -32.76 7.25
CA SER A 6 -7.50 -32.07 6.78
C SER A 6 -8.37 -31.57 7.94
N GLU A 7 -8.50 -32.38 8.99
CA GLU A 7 -9.22 -32.05 10.21
C GLU A 7 -8.53 -30.93 11.01
N ALA A 8 -7.21 -31.01 11.15
CA ALA A 8 -6.42 -29.96 11.80
C ALA A 8 -6.55 -28.62 11.05
N VAL A 9 -6.38 -28.62 9.72
CA VAL A 9 -6.53 -27.41 8.89
C VAL A 9 -7.92 -26.81 9.04
N THR A 10 -8.96 -27.63 9.01
CA THR A 10 -10.34 -27.15 9.15
C THR A 10 -10.60 -26.55 10.52
N THR A 11 -10.09 -27.19 11.58
CA THR A 11 -10.21 -26.71 12.97
C THR A 11 -9.56 -25.35 13.16
N PHE A 12 -8.32 -25.18 12.69
CA PHE A 12 -7.62 -23.89 12.81
C PHE A 12 -8.21 -22.81 11.90
N ALA A 13 -8.64 -23.17 10.69
CA ALA A 13 -9.31 -22.23 9.79
C ALA A 13 -10.61 -21.70 10.43
N HIS A 14 -11.40 -22.56 11.05
CA HIS A 14 -12.63 -22.17 11.72
C HIS A 14 -12.37 -21.25 12.92
N ARG A 15 -11.38 -21.58 13.76
CA ARG A 15 -10.96 -20.73 14.89
C ARG A 15 -10.57 -19.32 14.44
N ASP A 16 -9.91 -19.22 13.29
CA ASP A 16 -9.41 -17.95 12.77
C ASP A 16 -10.44 -17.23 11.86
N GLY A 17 -11.66 -17.78 11.70
CA GLY A 17 -12.73 -17.19 10.89
C GLY A 17 -12.46 -17.22 9.38
N LEU A 18 -11.62 -18.16 8.91
CA LEU A 18 -11.17 -18.28 7.53
C LEU A 18 -11.65 -19.58 6.88
N THR A 19 -11.64 -19.63 5.56
CA THR A 19 -11.77 -20.92 4.83
C THR A 19 -10.46 -21.70 4.93
N ALA A 20 -10.53 -23.03 4.88
CA ALA A 20 -9.36 -23.92 4.94
C ALA A 20 -8.25 -23.51 3.97
N GLY A 21 -8.61 -23.20 2.71
CA GLY A 21 -7.65 -22.75 1.70
C GLY A 21 -7.05 -21.36 1.99
N ALA A 22 -7.83 -20.42 2.54
CA ALA A 22 -7.32 -19.11 2.93
C ALA A 22 -6.36 -19.21 4.12
N TRP A 23 -6.66 -20.08 5.06
CA TRP A 23 -5.81 -20.37 6.22
C TRP A 23 -4.47 -20.97 5.81
N VAL A 24 -4.46 -22.01 4.96
CA VAL A 24 -3.22 -22.62 4.45
C VAL A 24 -2.40 -21.62 3.64
N ARG A 25 -3.05 -20.83 2.78
CA ARG A 25 -2.36 -19.79 2.00
C ARG A 25 -1.67 -18.76 2.90
N ARG A 26 -2.36 -18.27 3.92
CA ARG A 26 -1.79 -17.35 4.90
C ARG A 26 -0.59 -17.97 5.61
N LEU A 27 -0.74 -19.20 6.13
CA LEU A 27 0.33 -19.91 6.82
C LEU A 27 1.58 -20.11 5.92
N LEU A 28 1.37 -20.43 4.65
CA LEU A 28 2.47 -20.55 3.68
C LEU A 28 3.15 -19.20 3.42
N LEU A 29 2.38 -18.14 3.17
CA LEU A 29 2.89 -16.80 2.91
C LEU A 29 3.69 -16.24 4.09
N ASP A 30 3.19 -16.45 5.32
CA ASP A 30 3.89 -16.09 6.56
C ASP A 30 5.22 -16.86 6.66
N ARG A 31 5.21 -18.17 6.34
CA ARG A 31 6.40 -19.04 6.46
C ARG A 31 7.53 -18.69 5.48
N VAL A 32 7.17 -18.22 4.28
CA VAL A 32 8.14 -17.80 3.25
C VAL A 32 8.45 -16.30 3.29
N ALA A 33 7.96 -15.59 4.31
CA ALA A 33 8.11 -14.13 4.47
C ALA A 33 7.66 -13.33 3.24
N MET A 34 6.66 -13.83 2.49
CA MET A 34 6.09 -13.14 1.34
C MET A 34 5.09 -12.04 1.74
N GLN A 35 4.67 -12.01 3.00
CA GLN A 35 3.92 -10.90 3.58
C GLN A 35 4.77 -10.22 4.65
N SER A 36 4.91 -8.90 4.54
CA SER A 36 5.49 -8.12 5.63
C SER A 36 4.54 -8.16 6.84
N PRO A 37 5.05 -8.29 8.08
CA PRO A 37 4.24 -8.11 9.29
C PRO A 37 3.53 -6.74 9.36
N ASP A 38 4.08 -5.73 8.67
CA ASP A 38 3.45 -4.41 8.55
C ASP A 38 2.26 -4.46 7.60
N ASP A 39 2.39 -5.16 6.47
CA ASP A 39 1.31 -5.35 5.51
C ASP A 39 0.17 -6.20 6.10
N ALA A 40 0.51 -7.24 6.86
CA ALA A 40 -0.46 -8.09 7.54
C ALA A 40 -1.29 -7.33 8.59
N ARG A 41 -0.70 -6.30 9.22
CA ARG A 41 -1.40 -5.39 10.15
C ARG A 41 -2.16 -4.27 9.43
N SER A 42 -1.76 -3.93 8.20
CA SER A 42 -2.31 -2.79 7.45
C SER A 42 -3.75 -2.97 6.94
N GLY A 43 -4.42 -4.08 7.27
CA GLY A 43 -5.77 -4.38 6.81
C GLY A 43 -5.80 -4.79 5.34
N ARG A 44 -7.00 -4.88 4.77
CA ARG A 44 -7.15 -5.21 3.33
C ARG A 44 -6.50 -4.10 2.50
N PRO A 45 -5.67 -4.43 1.49
CA PRO A 45 -5.11 -3.42 0.59
C PRO A 45 -6.22 -2.53 0.05
N ILE A 46 -6.17 -1.25 0.40
CA ILE A 46 -7.11 -0.26 -0.12
C ILE A 46 -6.66 0.01 -1.56
N ARG A 47 -7.40 -0.55 -2.51
CA ARG A 47 -7.20 -0.23 -3.93
C ARG A 47 -7.63 1.22 -4.11
N ARG A 48 -6.66 2.13 -4.30
CA ARG A 48 -6.96 3.52 -4.62
C ARG A 48 -7.56 3.60 -6.03
N PRO A 49 -8.43 4.59 -6.30
CA PRO A 49 -8.87 4.91 -7.65
C PRO A 49 -7.69 5.13 -8.60
N GLU A 50 -7.86 4.84 -9.90
CA GLU A 50 -6.80 5.08 -10.89
C GLU A 50 -6.42 6.57 -10.99
N GLU A 51 -7.38 7.46 -10.74
CA GLU A 51 -7.17 8.91 -10.64
C GLU A 51 -6.16 9.28 -9.55
N ASP A 52 -6.23 8.63 -8.38
CA ASP A 52 -5.27 8.84 -7.29
C ASP A 52 -3.87 8.41 -7.71
N HIS A 53 -3.75 7.30 -8.43
CA HIS A 53 -2.45 6.83 -8.93
C HIS A 53 -1.85 7.82 -9.94
N ALA A 54 -2.67 8.38 -10.84
CA ALA A 54 -2.24 9.38 -11.79
C ALA A 54 -1.78 10.68 -11.08
N ALA A 55 -2.52 11.12 -10.07
CA ALA A 55 -2.17 12.29 -9.26
C ALA A 55 -0.85 12.09 -8.48
N ILE A 56 -0.65 10.91 -7.88
CA ILE A 56 0.60 10.54 -7.20
C ILE A 56 1.77 10.53 -8.19
N ALA A 57 1.61 9.92 -9.35
CA ALA A 57 2.66 9.87 -10.36
C ALA A 57 3.03 11.28 -10.87
N ALA A 58 2.05 12.15 -11.07
CA ALA A 58 2.28 13.55 -11.42
C ALA A 58 3.03 14.31 -10.33
N ALA A 59 2.64 14.15 -9.07
CA ALA A 59 3.33 14.77 -7.93
C ALA A 59 4.79 14.32 -7.84
N ILE A 60 5.08 13.03 -8.03
CA ILE A 60 6.45 12.49 -8.04
C ILE A 60 7.29 13.16 -9.14
N ARG A 61 6.73 13.35 -10.34
CA ARG A 61 7.44 14.05 -11.43
C ARG A 61 7.77 15.50 -11.06
N HIS A 62 6.83 16.21 -10.44
CA HIS A 62 7.10 17.57 -9.95
C HIS A 62 8.17 17.60 -8.87
N LEU A 63 8.18 16.65 -7.93
CA LEU A 63 9.25 16.55 -6.92
C LEU A 63 10.61 16.25 -7.56
N ALA A 64 10.67 15.42 -8.60
CA ALA A 64 11.91 15.21 -9.35
C ALA A 64 12.41 16.51 -10.01
N GLN A 65 11.49 17.32 -10.56
CA GLN A 65 11.82 18.64 -11.12
C GLN A 65 12.35 19.60 -10.05
N VAL A 66 11.83 19.55 -8.81
CA VAL A 66 12.36 20.34 -7.69
C VAL A 66 13.81 19.97 -7.41
N SER A 67 14.14 18.68 -7.33
CA SER A 67 15.52 18.22 -7.12
C SER A 67 16.46 18.72 -8.23
N THR A 68 16.02 18.69 -9.49
CA THR A 68 16.77 19.23 -10.62
C THR A 68 16.92 20.75 -10.54
N ALA A 69 15.85 21.49 -10.22
CA ALA A 69 15.90 22.95 -10.10
C ALA A 69 16.86 23.39 -8.98
N LEU A 70 16.85 22.69 -7.84
CA LEU A 70 17.77 22.94 -6.73
C LEU A 70 19.23 22.66 -7.11
N SER A 71 19.52 21.65 -7.93
CA SER A 71 20.89 21.34 -8.34
C SER A 71 21.50 22.44 -9.23
N VAL A 72 20.67 23.16 -10.01
CA VAL A 72 21.08 24.32 -10.81
C VAL A 72 20.81 25.66 -10.13
N ARG A 73 20.44 25.67 -8.84
CA ARG A 73 20.12 26.86 -8.03
C ARG A 73 18.98 27.73 -8.57
N ASP A 74 18.03 27.14 -9.29
CA ASP A 74 16.80 27.81 -9.71
C ASP A 74 15.71 27.65 -8.63
N GLU A 75 15.73 28.57 -7.66
CA GLU A 75 14.78 28.56 -6.55
C GLU A 75 13.33 28.85 -6.97
N ALA A 76 13.12 29.60 -8.06
CA ALA A 76 11.79 29.94 -8.53
C ALA A 76 11.09 28.70 -9.09
N SER A 77 11.79 27.95 -9.94
CA SER A 77 11.29 26.67 -10.47
C SER A 77 11.12 25.63 -9.36
N ALA A 78 12.03 25.58 -8.37
CA ALA A 78 11.90 24.68 -7.22
C ALA A 78 10.65 24.99 -6.39
N LYS A 79 10.34 26.27 -6.13
CA LYS A 79 9.12 26.68 -5.41
C LYS A 79 7.86 26.33 -6.19
N SER A 80 7.86 26.55 -7.51
CA SER A 80 6.73 26.19 -8.38
C SER A 80 6.48 24.69 -8.39
N GLY A 81 7.51 23.87 -8.64
CA GLY A 81 7.37 22.41 -8.63
C GLY A 81 6.90 21.86 -7.28
N LEU A 82 7.34 22.46 -6.17
CA LEU A 82 6.87 22.08 -4.84
C LEU A 82 5.39 22.47 -4.61
N HIS A 83 4.96 23.62 -5.12
CA HIS A 83 3.57 24.06 -5.05
C HIS A 83 2.67 23.09 -5.82
N GLU A 84 3.04 22.74 -7.06
CA GLU A 84 2.29 21.80 -7.89
C GLU A 84 2.17 20.42 -7.23
N ALA A 85 3.29 19.88 -6.70
CA ALA A 85 3.27 18.61 -5.98
C ALA A 85 2.35 18.67 -4.74
N ARG A 86 2.35 19.77 -3.98
CA ARG A 86 1.47 19.95 -2.82
C ARG A 86 0.01 20.03 -3.22
N SER A 87 -0.31 20.72 -4.33
CA SER A 87 -1.68 20.87 -4.83
C SER A 87 -2.32 19.51 -5.18
N LEU A 88 -1.49 18.56 -5.65
CA LEU A 88 -1.90 17.20 -5.98
C LEU A 88 -1.97 16.29 -4.75
N LEU A 89 -0.99 16.36 -3.85
CA LEU A 89 -0.87 15.44 -2.71
C LEU A 89 -1.80 15.77 -1.54
N ILE A 90 -2.00 17.06 -1.22
CA ILE A 90 -2.79 17.47 -0.04
C ILE A 90 -4.23 16.95 -0.14
N PRO A 91 -4.96 17.10 -1.26
CA PRO A 91 -6.31 16.58 -1.38
C PRO A 91 -6.40 15.07 -1.15
N LEU A 92 -5.42 14.29 -1.60
CA LEU A 92 -5.39 12.83 -1.42
C LEU A 92 -5.25 12.38 0.03
N VAL A 93 -4.65 13.21 0.88
CA VAL A 93 -4.46 12.93 2.31
C VAL A 93 -5.63 13.45 3.14
N VAL A 94 -6.20 14.60 2.75
CA VAL A 94 -7.36 15.20 3.44
C VAL A 94 -8.65 14.46 3.13
N ARG A 95 -8.80 13.90 1.92
CA ARG A 95 -9.89 12.97 1.56
C ARG A 95 -9.66 11.61 2.20
N ARG A 96 -9.58 11.54 3.52
CA ARG A 96 -9.63 10.26 4.23
C ARG A 96 -11.07 9.76 4.14
N PRO A 97 -11.35 8.59 3.54
CA PRO A 97 -12.66 7.97 3.68
C PRO A 97 -12.93 7.77 5.17
N ALA A 98 -14.15 8.07 5.61
CA ALA A 98 -14.57 7.86 7.00
C ALA A 98 -14.25 6.40 7.42
N PRO A 99 -13.83 6.19 8.68
CA PRO A 99 -13.48 4.85 9.19
C PRO A 99 -14.62 3.84 9.05
#